data_AF-A0A957N3Q3-F1
#
_entry.id   AF-A0A957N3Q3-F1
#
_cell.length_a   1.000
_cell.length_b   1.000
_cell.length_c   1.000
_cell.angle_alpha   90.00
_cell.angle_beta   90.00
_cell.angle_gamma   90.00
#
_symmetry.space_group_name_H-M   'P 1'
#
loop_
_entity.id
_entity.type
_entity.pdbx_description
1 polymer ?
#
loop_
_entity_poly.entity_id
_entity_poly.type
_entity_poly.pdbx_seq_one_letter_code
_entity_poly.pdbx_strand_id
1 'polypeptide(L)'
;MAFHWLETAENAGPPVELTEPLDAHRLVMQGTKHQPVRCVALAGEIGGCASCSIYAQRPSPCRELRVSWEDGAPSEQCDRARLAWGLAPLRPEDLAPRPPFDFPTTTEDGPELPRAA
;
A
#
# COMPACT_ATOMS: atom_id res chain seq x y z
N MET A 1 11.20 -8.14 4.40
CA MET A 1 10.22 -9.24 4.50
C MET A 1 10.41 -10.12 3.29
N ALA A 2 10.37 -11.45 3.43
CA ALA A 2 10.61 -12.39 2.36
C ALA A 2 9.42 -13.33 2.18
N PHE A 3 9.24 -13.84 0.97
CA PHE A 3 8.13 -14.73 0.59
C PHE A 3 8.64 -15.86 -0.30
N HIS A 4 7.88 -16.95 -0.41
CA HIS A 4 8.33 -18.11 -1.18
C HIS A 4 8.24 -17.83 -2.68
N TRP A 5 9.20 -18.31 -3.48
CA TRP A 5 9.24 -18.06 -4.93
C TRP A 5 7.99 -18.56 -5.68
N LEU A 6 7.25 -19.52 -5.13
CA LEU A 6 5.97 -19.96 -5.71
C LEU A 6 4.89 -18.89 -5.65
N GLU A 7 5.01 -17.87 -4.80
CA GLU A 7 4.00 -16.80 -4.73
C GLU A 7 4.05 -15.86 -5.95
N THR A 8 5.12 -15.91 -6.76
CA THR A 8 5.18 -15.18 -8.04
C THR A 8 4.55 -15.97 -9.20
N ALA A 9 4.05 -17.19 -8.94
CA ALA A 9 3.46 -18.03 -9.97
C ALA A 9 2.02 -17.59 -10.27
N GLU A 10 1.74 -17.41 -11.56
CA GLU A 10 0.43 -17.11 -12.14
C GLU A 10 -0.13 -15.73 -11.73
N ASN A 11 -1.04 -15.19 -12.54
CA ASN A 11 -1.45 -13.76 -12.62
C ASN A 11 -2.00 -13.10 -11.32
N ALA A 12 -1.91 -13.77 -10.16
CA ALA A 12 -2.30 -13.29 -8.84
C ALA A 12 -1.11 -12.91 -7.94
N GLY A 13 0.11 -13.29 -8.29
CA GLY A 13 1.35 -13.00 -7.56
C GLY A 13 2.03 -11.69 -7.97
N PRO A 14 3.03 -11.20 -7.21
CA PRO A 14 3.78 -10.02 -7.62
C PRO A 14 4.60 -10.30 -8.89
N PRO A 15 4.74 -9.33 -9.81
CA PRO A 15 5.57 -9.49 -11.00
C PRO A 15 7.02 -9.82 -10.63
N VAL A 16 7.59 -10.83 -11.27
CA VAL A 16 8.95 -11.33 -10.98
C VAL A 16 9.99 -10.23 -11.16
N GLU A 17 9.78 -9.33 -12.12
CA GLU A 17 10.67 -8.21 -12.43
C GLU A 17 10.77 -7.17 -11.30
N LEU A 18 9.83 -7.20 -10.33
CA LEU A 18 9.84 -6.35 -9.15
C LEU A 18 10.42 -7.05 -7.91
N THR A 19 10.91 -8.28 -8.07
CA THR A 19 11.47 -9.11 -6.99
C THR A 19 12.97 -9.32 -7.17
N GLU A 20 13.66 -9.71 -6.10
CA GLU A 20 15.05 -10.17 -6.14
C GLU A 20 15.24 -11.39 -5.21
N PRO A 21 16.18 -12.31 -5.53
CA PRO A 21 16.47 -13.44 -4.64
C PRO A 21 17.05 -13.01 -3.29
N LEU A 22 16.52 -13.60 -2.23
CA LEU A 22 17.13 -13.57 -0.90
C LEU A 22 18.00 -14.80 -0.68
N ASP A 23 17.47 -15.98 -1.02
CA ASP A 23 18.15 -17.27 -0.97
C ASP A 23 17.48 -18.28 -1.93
N ALA A 24 17.81 -19.57 -1.82
CA ALA A 24 17.35 -20.62 -2.72
C ALA A 24 15.83 -20.77 -2.82
N HIS A 25 15.07 -20.39 -1.79
CA HIS A 25 13.61 -20.60 -1.76
C HIS A 25 12.80 -19.33 -1.50
N ARG A 26 13.47 -18.19 -1.26
CA ARG A 26 12.80 -16.96 -0.88
C ARG A 26 13.19 -15.79 -1.76
N LEU A 27 12.19 -15.00 -2.09
CA LEU A 27 12.31 -13.73 -2.76
C LEU A 27 12.00 -12.59 -1.79
N VAL A 28 12.48 -11.40 -2.12
CA VAL A 28 12.06 -10.13 -1.50
C VAL A 28 11.64 -9.18 -2.62
N MET A 29 10.81 -8.18 -2.28
CA MET A 29 10.55 -7.08 -3.22
C MET A 29 11.83 -6.24 -3.36
N GLN A 30 12.16 -5.83 -4.58
CA GLN A 30 13.32 -4.95 -4.81
C GLN A 30 13.18 -3.66 -3.98
N GLY A 31 14.30 -3.24 -3.39
CA GLY A 31 14.34 -2.08 -2.49
C GLY A 31 13.94 -2.37 -1.04
N THR A 32 13.66 -3.64 -0.69
CA THR A 32 13.37 -4.05 0.70
C THR A 32 14.47 -4.85 1.38
N LYS A 33 15.55 -5.16 0.66
CA LYS A 33 16.70 -5.94 1.16
C LYS A 33 17.64 -5.13 2.06
N HIS A 34 17.72 -3.82 1.84
CA HIS A 34 18.62 -2.92 2.55
C HIS A 34 17.86 -1.71 3.12
N GLN A 35 18.48 -1.03 4.09
CA GLN A 35 17.96 0.23 4.62
C GLN A 35 18.50 1.44 3.82
N PRO A 36 17.71 2.51 3.65
CA PRO A 36 16.30 2.63 4.04
C PRO A 36 15.40 1.77 3.15
N VAL A 37 14.42 1.09 3.76
CA VAL A 37 13.52 0.17 3.05
C VAL A 37 12.50 0.96 2.23
N ARG A 38 12.61 0.90 0.90
CA ARG A 38 11.65 1.51 -0.03
C ARG A 38 11.37 0.55 -1.19
N CYS A 39 10.22 -0.14 -1.12
CA CYS A 39 9.78 -1.05 -2.18
C CYS A 39 9.67 -0.35 -3.53
N VAL A 40 10.15 -0.99 -4.61
CA VAL A 40 10.05 -0.48 -5.98
C VAL A 40 8.60 -0.23 -6.43
N ALA A 41 7.65 -1.01 -5.91
CA ALA A 41 6.22 -0.87 -6.22
C ALA A 41 5.51 0.22 -5.39
N LEU A 42 6.23 0.95 -4.53
CA LEU A 42 5.66 2.07 -3.79
C LEU A 42 5.64 3.32 -4.68
N ALA A 43 4.42 3.71 -5.06
CA ALA A 43 4.14 4.95 -5.78
C ALA A 43 3.88 6.09 -4.78
N GLY A 44 4.36 7.29 -5.11
CA GLY A 44 4.19 8.49 -4.29
C GLY A 44 5.22 8.64 -3.17
N GLU A 45 4.86 9.44 -2.17
CA GLU A 45 5.76 9.91 -1.10
C GLU A 45 5.30 9.41 0.27
N ILE A 46 6.23 8.83 1.03
CA ILE A 46 5.98 8.34 2.39
C ILE A 46 5.72 9.53 3.31
N GLY A 47 4.63 9.49 4.07
CA GLY A 47 4.17 10.62 4.88
C GLY A 47 3.24 11.58 4.13
N GLY A 48 3.14 11.46 2.80
CA GLY A 48 2.16 12.12 1.96
C GLY A 48 1.19 11.12 1.32
N CYS A 49 0.93 11.30 0.02
CA CYS A 49 0.13 10.37 -0.77
C CYS A 49 1.01 9.23 -1.27
N ALA A 50 0.87 8.05 -0.69
CA ALA A 50 1.55 6.83 -1.15
C ALA A 50 0.57 5.67 -1.35
N SER A 51 0.84 4.84 -2.35
CA SER A 51 0.07 3.63 -2.63
C SER A 51 0.95 2.53 -3.25
N CYS A 52 0.48 1.28 -3.17
CA CYS A 52 1.15 0.17 -3.85
C CYS A 52 0.61 0.04 -5.28
N SER A 53 1.48 0.13 -6.28
CA SER A 53 1.09 0.02 -7.69
C SER A 53 0.61 -1.39 -8.10
N ILE A 54 0.95 -2.40 -7.30
CA ILE A 54 0.58 -3.81 -7.51
C ILE A 54 -0.37 -4.33 -6.41
N TYR A 55 -1.21 -3.47 -5.83
CA TYR A 55 -2.01 -3.79 -4.63
C TYR A 55 -2.76 -5.15 -4.68
N ALA A 56 -3.34 -5.48 -5.84
CA ALA A 56 -4.06 -6.74 -6.05
C ALA A 56 -3.14 -7.98 -6.13
N GLN A 57 -1.89 -7.78 -6.52
CA GLN A 57 -0.85 -8.79 -6.75
C GLN A 57 0.18 -8.84 -5.60
N ARG A 58 -0.18 -8.34 -4.41
CA ARG A 58 0.73 -8.34 -3.26
C ARG A 58 1.05 -9.77 -2.79
N PRO A 59 2.32 -10.06 -2.44
CA PRO A 59 2.68 -11.32 -1.80
C PRO A 59 2.13 -11.40 -0.37
N SER A 60 2.12 -12.59 0.22
CA SER A 60 1.57 -12.85 1.55
C SER A 60 2.09 -11.89 2.63
N PRO A 61 3.40 -11.56 2.75
CA PRO A 61 3.85 -10.68 3.84
C PRO A 61 3.31 -9.24 3.69
N CYS A 62 3.04 -8.80 2.46
CA CYS A 62 2.45 -7.49 2.21
C CYS A 62 0.94 -7.45 2.49
N ARG A 63 0.24 -8.61 2.44
CA ARG A 63 -1.17 -8.73 2.81
C ARG A 63 -1.37 -8.87 4.32
N GLU A 64 -0.42 -9.51 4.99
CA GLU A 64 -0.42 -9.73 6.43
C GLU A 64 -0.09 -8.48 7.25
N LEU A 65 0.52 -7.47 6.63
CA LEU A 65 0.79 -6.19 7.29
C LEU A 65 -0.53 -5.50 7.66
N ARG A 66 -0.86 -5.52 8.96
CA ARG A 66 -1.98 -4.81 9.55
C ARG A 66 -1.63 -3.34 9.79
N VAL A 67 -2.59 -2.46 9.55
CA VAL A 67 -2.45 -1.05 9.96
C VAL A 67 -2.54 -1.00 11.49
N SER A 68 -1.67 -0.23 12.13
CA SER A 68 -1.71 -0.04 13.58
C SER A 68 -3.07 0.53 13.99
N TRP A 69 -3.74 -0.09 14.97
CA TRP A 69 -5.12 0.19 15.42
C TRP A 69 -6.27 -0.24 14.51
N GLU A 70 -6.03 -0.94 13.41
CA GLU A 70 -7.10 -1.51 12.55
C GLU A 70 -8.04 -2.44 13.32
N ASP A 71 -7.49 -3.27 14.22
CA ASP A 71 -8.22 -4.20 15.08
C ASP A 71 -8.32 -3.71 16.54
N GLY A 72 -8.16 -2.41 16.78
CA GLY A 72 -8.16 -1.84 18.13
C GLY A 72 -6.87 -2.10 18.95
N ALA A 73 -5.81 -2.58 18.31
CA ALA A 73 -4.49 -2.77 18.92
C ALA A 73 -3.36 -2.24 18.01
N PRO A 74 -2.23 -1.79 18.58
CA PRO A 74 -1.09 -1.34 17.79
C PRO A 74 -0.46 -2.48 16.98
N SER A 75 0.13 -2.13 15.83
CA SER A 75 0.86 -3.06 14.96
C SER A 75 2.35 -2.70 14.99
N GLU A 76 3.16 -3.52 15.68
CA GLU A 76 4.60 -3.28 15.82
C GLU A 76 5.31 -3.11 14.46
N GLN A 77 4.88 -3.87 13.46
CA GLN A 77 5.46 -3.80 12.12
C GLN A 77 5.13 -2.47 11.43
N CYS A 78 3.91 -1.96 11.60
CA CYS A 78 3.49 -0.66 11.10
C CYS A 78 4.25 0.47 11.82
N ASP A 79 4.32 0.42 13.15
CA ASP A 79 4.96 1.45 13.97
C ASP A 79 6.46 1.52 13.70
N ARG A 80 7.14 0.37 13.60
CA ARG A 80 8.56 0.32 13.21
C ARG A 80 8.80 0.91 11.82
N ALA A 81 7.93 0.64 10.86
CA ALA A 81 8.05 1.21 9.51
C ALA A 81 7.87 2.73 9.52
N ARG A 82 6.90 3.24 10.29
CA ARG A 82 6.67 4.68 10.47
C ARG A 82 7.89 5.36 11.09
N LEU A 83 8.40 4.81 12.19
CA LEU A 83 9.59 5.34 12.88
C LEU A 83 10.83 5.35 11.98
N ALA A 84 11.03 4.31 11.16
CA ALA A 84 12.16 4.23 10.22
C ALA A 84 12.14 5.35 9.16
N TRP A 85 10.95 5.92 8.89
CA TRP A 85 10.75 7.04 7.97
C TRP A 85 10.51 8.38 8.69
N GLY A 86 10.78 8.45 10.00
CA GLY A 86 10.60 9.67 10.79
C GLY A 86 9.14 10.05 11.07
N LEU A 87 8.20 9.13 10.85
CA LEU A 87 6.78 9.32 11.14
C LEU A 87 6.47 8.84 12.57
N ALA A 88 5.63 9.58 13.29
CA ALA A 88 5.12 9.14 14.59
C ALA A 88 4.23 7.90 14.44
N PRO A 89 4.27 6.92 15.38
CA PRO A 89 3.32 5.80 15.42
C PRO A 89 1.87 6.28 15.37
N LEU A 90 0.98 5.47 14.81
CA LEU A 90 -0.44 5.81 14.79
C LEU A 90 -1.04 5.66 16.19
N ARG A 91 -2.08 6.44 16.45
CA ARG A 91 -2.94 6.36 17.62
C ARG A 91 -4.34 5.92 17.17
N PRO A 92 -5.19 5.42 18.09
CA PRO A 92 -6.55 5.00 17.75
C PRO A 92 -7.34 6.07 16.98
N GLU A 93 -7.18 7.34 17.37
CA GLU A 93 -7.85 8.48 16.75
C GLU A 93 -7.44 8.73 15.29
N ASP A 94 -6.26 8.28 14.86
CA ASP A 94 -5.79 8.48 13.48
C ASP A 94 -6.50 7.54 12.48
N LEU A 95 -7.16 6.49 12.98
CA LEU A 95 -8.03 5.57 12.21
C LEU A 95 -9.52 5.88 12.35
N ALA A 96 -9.89 6.94 13.09
CA ALA A 96 -11.28 7.35 13.18
C ALA A 96 -11.85 7.54 11.77
N PRO A 97 -13.08 7.07 11.48
CA PRO A 97 -13.71 7.27 10.19
C PRO A 97 -13.59 8.73 9.80
N ARG A 98 -12.98 8.99 8.65
CA ARG A 98 -12.91 10.35 8.14
C ARG A 98 -14.36 10.85 8.05
N PRO A 99 -14.71 12.02 8.64
CA PRO A 99 -16.05 12.53 8.48
C PRO A 99 -16.38 12.58 6.99
N PRO A 100 -17.64 12.31 6.60
CA PRO A 100 -18.04 12.36 5.20
C PRO A 100 -17.48 13.63 4.58
N PHE A 101 -16.80 13.52 3.45
CA PHE A 101 -16.53 14.72 2.68
C PHE A 101 -17.89 15.27 2.26
N ASP A 102 -18.22 16.45 2.74
CA ASP A 102 -19.22 17.29 2.10
C ASP A 102 -18.65 17.68 0.74
N PHE A 103 -18.81 16.77 -0.23
CA PHE A 103 -18.75 17.15 -1.62
C PHE A 103 -19.94 18.10 -1.81
N PRO A 104 -19.73 19.36 -2.23
CA PRO A 104 -20.85 20.16 -2.68
C PRO A 104 -21.44 19.42 -3.89
N THR A 105 -22.58 18.76 -3.70
CA THR A 105 -23.42 18.28 -4.79
C THR A 105 -23.75 19.52 -5.59
N THR A 106 -22.98 19.74 -6.67
CA THR A 106 -23.37 20.69 -7.69
C THR A 106 -24.53 19.99 -8.39
N THR A 107 -25.75 20.31 -7.97
CA THR A 107 -26.96 19.96 -8.70
C THR A 107 -26.76 20.45 -10.14
N GLU A 108 -26.81 19.48 -11.06
CA GLU A 108 -27.24 19.59 -12.45
C GLU A 108 -27.28 21.01 -13.06
N ASP A 109 -26.27 21.33 -13.87
CA ASP A 109 -26.47 22.05 -15.14
C ASP A 109 -25.27 21.74 -16.04
N GLY A 110 -25.23 20.50 -16.52
CA GLY A 110 -24.36 20.14 -17.64
C GLY A 110 -24.95 20.71 -18.93
N PRO A 111 -24.17 21.35 -19.82
CA PRO A 111 -24.71 21.88 -21.07
C PRO A 111 -25.27 20.75 -21.92
N GLU A 112 -26.54 20.86 -22.30
CA GLU A 112 -27.24 19.94 -23.20
C GLU A 112 -26.46 19.82 -24.52
N LEU A 113 -25.94 18.64 -24.81
CA LEU A 113 -25.28 18.34 -26.09
C LEU A 113 -26.35 18.40 -27.20
N PRO A 114 -26.13 19.15 -28.29
CA PRO A 114 -27.12 19.24 -29.37
C PRO A 114 -27.33 17.87 -30.03
N ARG A 115 -28.60 17.43 -30.11
CA ARG A 115 -28.97 16.19 -30.81
C ARG A 115 -28.62 16.34 -32.28
N ALA A 116 -27.83 15.40 -32.79
CA ALA A 116 -27.50 15.31 -34.22
C ALA A 116 -28.78 15.13 -35.05
N ALA A 117 -28.90 15.92 -36.12
CA ALA A 117 -30.02 15.93 -37.07
C ALA A 117 -29.91 14.81 -38.12
#